data_AF-A0A4D9CUZ8-F1
#
_entry.id   AF-A0A4D9CUZ8-F1
#
_cell.length_a   1.000
_cell.length_b   1.000
_cell.length_c   1.000
_cell.angle_alpha   90.00
_cell.angle_beta   90.00
_cell.angle_gamma   90.00
#
_symmetry.space_group_name_H-M   'P 1'
#
loop_
_entity.id
_entity.type
_entity.pdbx_description
1 polymer ?
#
loop_
_entity_poly.entity_id
_entity_poly.type
_entity_poly.pdbx_seq_one_letter_code
_entity_poly.pdbx_strand_id
1 'polypeptide(L)'
;MSSSLCVPAVPPFLPPAPLLTGACDGFDRIAALAVEHQAAFPSERESPAEAPFATQAEGRSPPPSSLPLIALPREVLRLACSYLRAWDLSALVQTCRHFYQREGGIVEEIALHSMDLLSLSSSPPPSSSSGPGAPPTLASSSSSSTLSSSGAVSSSKDKKKRLGSLLEALRFQEVQHLHRLLSLPEPLSGGYFVSKAWLSNHRRFAEALSARRKAALVQQQHQGGREGGREGGREGGDRERSSSGRRRNSRERRESEVSVPWGEVNADITCAHGGLMPALRPSPGSPPSVPSSPASSPLPLAGSGLVMGKRKIIEKRAWKALRRYYTEGKAFKVSATEECLQCSQREREEKERLEEERRNRDLELSASPALTALYARRTGCPPSSFALPPSPSSSALFLPPLDPGLYHLLPRCWLTVWRNYLRDPRAPRPRPPDLSLLLCEAHGLPLVPPHISSFLDGEKKGVLSSLSGRSGVVCEIVSVEEWDELMKHYPTDYCLKFSVDPEDLSIAWSTSPCARCEPGVDDMSVTYRNRQRKWSF
;
A
#
# COMPACT_ATOMS: atom_id res chain seq x y z
N MET A 1 -25.63 -47.41 19.89
CA MET A 1 -24.20 -47.78 20.01
C MET A 1 -23.52 -47.22 18.77
N SER A 2 -22.68 -46.18 18.78
CA SER A 2 -21.91 -45.54 19.85
C SER A 2 -21.77 -44.05 19.51
N SER A 3 -22.05 -43.18 20.47
CA SER A 3 -21.94 -41.72 20.32
C SER A 3 -20.53 -41.28 20.71
N SER A 4 -19.78 -40.69 19.77
CA SER A 4 -18.47 -40.09 20.05
C SER A 4 -18.64 -38.61 20.37
N LEU A 5 -18.32 -38.22 21.61
CA LEU A 5 -18.35 -36.86 22.11
C LEU A 5 -17.04 -36.14 21.71
N CYS A 6 -17.16 -35.07 20.92
CA CYS A 6 -16.04 -34.15 20.66
C CYS A 6 -15.84 -33.21 21.86
N VAL A 7 -14.65 -33.26 22.46
CA VAL A 7 -14.17 -32.33 23.48
C VAL A 7 -13.56 -31.10 22.79
N PRO A 8 -13.87 -29.85 23.20
CA PRO A 8 -13.25 -28.66 22.62
C PRO A 8 -11.82 -28.48 23.16
N ALA A 9 -10.87 -28.28 22.25
CA ALA A 9 -9.47 -28.02 22.55
C ALA A 9 -9.29 -26.61 23.16
N VAL A 10 -8.53 -26.55 24.26
CA VAL A 10 -8.08 -25.31 24.90
C VAL A 10 -7.00 -24.65 24.02
N PRO A 11 -7.08 -23.34 23.72
CA PRO A 11 -6.04 -22.68 22.94
C PRO A 11 -4.75 -22.51 23.76
N PRO A 12 -3.56 -22.67 23.15
CA PRO A 12 -2.30 -22.49 23.85
C PRO A 12 -2.07 -21.01 24.19
N PHE A 13 -1.50 -20.78 25.37
CA PHE A 13 -1.04 -19.48 25.84
C PHE A 13 -0.10 -18.82 24.81
N LEU A 14 -0.42 -17.58 24.44
CA LEU A 14 0.46 -16.71 23.67
C LEU A 14 1.72 -16.38 24.50
N PRO A 15 2.94 -16.49 23.93
CA PRO A 15 4.14 -15.98 24.58
C PRO A 15 4.09 -14.44 24.64
N PRO A 16 4.72 -13.82 25.66
CA PRO A 16 4.79 -12.37 25.76
C PRO A 16 5.53 -11.78 24.56
N ALA A 17 5.07 -10.60 24.12
CA ALA A 17 5.62 -9.86 22.99
C ALA A 17 7.13 -9.63 23.14
N PRO A 18 7.92 -9.74 22.05
CA PRO A 18 9.34 -9.47 22.09
C PRO A 18 9.56 -7.99 22.42
N LEU A 19 10.29 -7.73 23.50
CA LEU A 19 10.82 -6.40 23.83
C LEU A 19 11.75 -5.94 22.71
N LEU A 20 11.64 -4.66 22.35
CA LEU A 20 12.45 -3.95 21.35
C LEU A 20 13.95 -4.22 21.51
N THR A 21 14.49 -5.12 20.68
CA THR A 21 15.93 -5.48 20.63
C THR A 21 16.78 -4.48 19.84
N GLY A 22 16.19 -3.44 19.23
CA GLY A 22 16.91 -2.48 18.39
C GLY A 22 17.76 -1.43 19.12
N ALA A 23 17.76 -1.40 20.46
CA ALA A 23 18.59 -0.45 21.21
C ALA A 23 20.06 -0.89 21.35
N CYS A 24 20.36 -2.18 21.20
CA CYS A 24 21.66 -2.77 21.55
C CYS A 24 22.78 -2.37 20.59
N ASP A 25 22.50 -2.25 19.28
CA ASP A 25 23.52 -1.95 18.26
C ASP A 25 24.17 -0.56 18.42
N GLY A 26 23.43 0.39 19.00
CA GLY A 26 23.97 1.71 19.34
C GLY A 26 24.95 1.63 20.51
N PHE A 27 24.68 0.77 21.49
CA PHE A 27 25.53 0.58 22.66
C PHE A 27 26.83 -0.17 22.33
N ASP A 28 26.78 -1.18 21.46
CA ASP A 28 27.98 -1.93 21.04
C ASP A 28 28.99 -1.04 20.30
N ARG A 29 28.50 -0.07 19.52
CA ARG A 29 29.35 0.96 18.89
C ARG A 29 29.99 1.92 19.89
N ILE A 30 29.24 2.33 20.90
CA ILE A 30 29.75 3.21 21.96
C ILE A 30 30.80 2.48 22.81
N ALA A 31 30.57 1.20 23.11
CA ALA A 31 31.52 0.34 23.81
C ALA A 31 32.80 0.12 23.00
N ALA A 32 32.70 -0.15 21.69
CA ALA A 32 33.85 -0.31 20.82
C ALA A 32 34.73 0.96 20.73
N LEU A 33 34.10 2.14 20.59
CA LEU A 33 34.83 3.42 20.55
C LEU A 33 35.47 3.79 21.90
N ALA A 34 34.84 3.44 23.03
CA ALA A 34 35.40 3.69 24.36
C ALA A 34 36.65 2.83 24.64
N VAL A 35 36.67 1.58 24.15
CA VAL A 35 37.84 0.68 24.23
C VAL A 35 38.99 1.22 23.37
N GLU A 36 38.70 1.70 22.16
CA GLU A 36 39.70 2.27 21.25
C GLU A 36 40.34 3.55 21.83
N HIS A 37 39.56 4.38 22.52
CA HIS A 37 40.05 5.61 23.16
C HIS A 37 40.85 5.37 24.45
N GLN A 38 40.57 4.28 25.19
CA GLN A 38 41.38 3.84 26.33
C GLN A 38 42.73 3.29 25.89
N ALA A 39 42.81 2.65 24.72
CA ALA A 39 44.07 2.18 24.16
C ALA A 39 45.01 3.32 23.69
N ALA A 40 44.47 4.51 23.42
CA ALA A 40 45.23 5.66 22.91
C ALA A 40 45.93 6.50 23.99
N PHE A 41 45.69 6.25 25.28
CA PHE A 41 46.33 6.95 26.39
C PHE A 41 46.89 5.96 27.42
N PRO A 42 48.12 5.42 27.24
CA PRO A 42 48.75 4.62 28.26
C PRO A 42 49.08 5.50 29.46
N SER A 43 48.51 5.16 30.61
CA SER A 43 48.87 5.73 31.91
C SER A 43 50.34 5.43 32.19
N GLU A 44 51.19 6.45 32.23
CA GLU A 44 52.54 6.35 32.79
C GLU A 44 52.43 5.99 34.27
N ARG A 45 52.86 4.78 34.63
CA ARG A 45 53.20 4.45 36.01
C ARG A 45 54.45 3.58 36.04
N GLU A 46 55.35 4.01 36.90
CA GLU A 46 56.71 3.55 37.11
C GLU A 46 56.82 2.05 37.42
N SER A 47 57.90 1.48 36.88
CA SER A 47 58.46 0.17 37.22
C SER A 47 58.91 0.12 38.68
N PRO A 48 58.90 -1.04 39.35
CA PRO A 48 60.20 -1.70 39.49
C PRO A 48 60.20 -3.25 39.48
N ALA A 49 61.36 -3.75 39.00
CA ALA A 49 62.15 -4.89 39.45
C ALA A 49 61.66 -6.34 39.28
N GLU A 50 62.63 -7.16 38.89
CA GLU A 50 62.58 -8.53 38.37
C GLU A 50 62.45 -9.66 39.41
N ALA A 51 62.02 -10.81 38.86
CA ALA A 51 62.27 -12.21 39.24
C ALA A 51 61.24 -12.95 40.15
N PRO A 52 61.17 -14.30 40.09
CA PRO A 52 61.03 -15.14 38.89
C PRO A 52 59.90 -16.20 39.02
N PHE A 53 59.53 -16.75 37.85
CA PHE A 53 58.75 -17.98 37.57
C PHE A 53 58.10 -18.76 38.73
N ALA A 54 56.76 -18.76 38.74
CA ALA A 54 55.96 -19.86 39.26
C ALA A 54 54.75 -20.11 38.33
N THR A 55 54.75 -21.26 37.67
CA THR A 55 53.62 -21.86 36.96
C THR A 55 52.57 -22.30 37.96
N GLN A 56 51.36 -21.72 37.94
CA GLN A 56 50.18 -22.37 38.53
C GLN A 56 48.84 -21.83 38.00
N ALA A 57 48.06 -22.80 37.51
CA ALA A 57 46.60 -22.96 37.53
C ALA A 57 45.68 -21.85 36.99
N GLU A 58 44.97 -22.21 35.90
CA GLU A 58 43.83 -21.51 35.32
C GLU A 58 42.68 -21.33 36.34
N GLY A 59 42.65 -20.19 37.02
CA GLY A 59 41.44 -19.64 37.62
C GLY A 59 40.84 -18.62 36.65
N ARG A 60 39.74 -18.96 35.96
CA ARG A 60 38.96 -17.97 35.19
C ARG A 60 38.46 -16.89 36.16
N SER A 61 39.09 -15.73 36.12
CA SER A 61 38.56 -14.51 36.73
C SER A 61 37.16 -14.23 36.16
N PRO A 62 36.20 -13.76 36.97
CA PRO A 62 34.93 -13.27 36.44
C PRO A 62 35.23 -12.15 35.43
N PRO A 63 34.48 -12.08 34.31
CA PRO A 63 34.67 -11.01 33.34
C PRO A 63 34.58 -9.66 34.07
N PRO A 64 35.42 -8.67 33.71
CA PRO A 64 35.37 -7.36 34.35
C PRO A 64 33.94 -6.84 34.29
N SER A 65 33.36 -6.56 35.45
CA SER A 65 32.03 -5.97 35.58
C SER A 65 31.95 -4.76 34.65
N SER A 66 31.01 -4.79 33.70
CA SER A 66 30.85 -3.71 32.72
C SER A 66 30.72 -2.38 33.44
N LEU A 67 31.66 -1.47 33.18
CA LEU A 67 31.59 -0.12 33.74
C LEU A 67 30.29 0.52 33.23
N PRO A 68 29.43 1.03 34.14
CA PRO A 68 28.19 1.65 33.72
C PRO A 68 28.51 2.87 32.86
N LEU A 69 27.74 3.10 31.79
CA LEU A 69 28.00 4.16 30.80
C LEU A 69 28.22 5.55 31.44
N ILE A 70 27.58 5.80 32.59
CA ILE A 70 27.71 7.03 33.38
C ILE A 70 29.09 7.24 34.02
N ALA A 71 29.94 6.21 34.05
CA ALA A 71 31.31 6.28 34.54
C ALA A 71 32.30 6.77 33.46
N LEU A 72 31.88 6.86 32.19
CA LEU A 72 32.70 7.41 31.14
C LEU A 72 32.92 8.92 31.31
N PRO A 73 34.11 9.46 30.93
CA PRO A 73 34.35 10.89 30.90
C PRO A 73 33.29 11.63 30.08
N ARG A 74 32.96 12.87 30.50
CA ARG A 74 31.89 13.68 29.90
C ARG A 74 32.12 13.90 28.41
N GLU A 75 33.37 14.05 28.01
CA GLU A 75 33.83 14.26 26.64
C GLU A 75 33.57 13.03 25.76
N VAL A 76 33.82 11.84 26.31
CA VAL A 76 33.54 10.56 25.64
C VAL A 76 32.05 10.36 25.49
N LEU A 77 31.26 10.67 26.53
CA LEU A 77 29.80 10.65 26.45
C LEU A 77 29.26 11.66 25.42
N ARG A 78 29.86 12.85 25.35
CA ARG A 78 29.52 13.88 24.35
C ARG A 78 29.77 13.39 22.94
N LEU A 79 30.94 12.81 22.70
CA LEU A 79 31.32 12.25 21.41
C LEU A 79 30.40 11.08 21.04
N ALA A 80 30.22 10.11 21.94
CA ALA A 80 29.35 8.95 21.74
C ALA A 80 27.91 9.36 21.38
N CYS A 81 27.32 10.26 22.17
CA CYS A 81 25.95 10.69 21.96
C CYS A 81 25.82 11.67 20.75
N SER A 82 26.91 12.28 20.26
CA SER A 82 26.88 13.04 18.99
C SER A 82 26.66 12.18 17.75
N TYR A 83 26.90 10.86 17.86
CA TYR A 83 26.59 9.89 16.80
C TYR A 83 25.16 9.33 16.88
N LEU A 84 24.42 9.63 17.94
CA LEU A 84 23.04 9.19 18.12
C LEU A 84 22.08 10.04 17.30
N ARG A 85 21.04 9.42 16.75
CA ARG A 85 19.97 10.16 16.05
C ARG A 85 19.21 11.01 17.06
N ALA A 86 18.54 12.07 16.60
CA ALA A 86 17.63 12.82 17.46
C ALA A 86 16.58 11.92 18.16
N TRP A 87 16.18 10.81 17.52
CA TRP A 87 15.29 9.82 18.16
C TRP A 87 15.98 9.02 19.26
N ASP A 88 17.19 8.53 19.03
CA ASP A 88 17.94 7.76 20.02
C ASP A 88 18.30 8.64 21.21
N LEU A 89 18.64 9.92 20.97
CA LEU A 89 18.81 10.93 22.01
C LEU A 89 17.53 11.16 22.81
N SER A 90 16.36 11.24 22.14
CA SER A 90 15.07 11.36 22.83
C SER A 90 14.76 10.12 23.69
N ALA A 91 15.02 8.92 23.17
CA ALA A 91 14.86 7.68 23.91
C ALA A 91 15.81 7.64 25.12
N LEU A 92 17.08 8.01 24.93
CA LEU A 92 18.10 8.08 25.98
C LEU A 92 17.72 9.08 27.09
N VAL A 93 17.14 10.22 26.73
CA VAL A 93 16.59 11.20 27.70
C VAL A 93 15.39 10.63 28.47
N GLN A 94 14.53 9.84 27.82
CA GLN A 94 13.36 9.24 28.46
C GLN A 94 13.73 8.08 29.40
N THR A 95 14.73 7.29 29.03
CA THR A 95 15.13 6.09 29.78
C THR A 95 16.15 6.39 30.88
N CYS A 96 17.02 7.38 30.70
CA CYS A 96 18.10 7.66 31.65
C CYS A 96 18.04 9.09 32.20
N ARG A 97 17.53 9.21 33.44
CA ARG A 97 17.45 10.49 34.18
C ARG A 97 18.82 11.15 34.37
N HIS A 98 19.90 10.38 34.38
CA HIS A 98 21.26 10.89 34.59
C HIS A 98 21.72 11.86 33.49
N PHE A 99 21.29 11.63 32.25
CA PHE A 99 21.59 12.52 31.12
C PHE A 99 20.79 13.83 31.15
N TYR A 100 19.77 13.91 32.01
CA TYR A 100 18.83 15.03 32.11
C TYR A 100 19.01 15.89 33.38
N GLN A 101 19.41 15.30 34.53
CA GLN A 101 19.31 15.97 35.83
C GLN A 101 20.51 16.82 36.26
N ARG A 102 21.69 16.68 35.64
CA ARG A 102 22.87 17.50 36.00
C ARG A 102 22.80 18.87 35.32
N GLU A 103 23.28 19.92 35.99
CA GLU A 103 23.42 21.26 35.39
C GLU A 103 24.26 21.19 34.10
N GLY A 104 23.67 21.63 32.98
CA GLY A 104 24.23 21.43 31.64
C GLY A 104 24.17 19.98 31.16
N GLY A 105 22.99 19.35 31.19
CA GLY A 105 22.82 17.95 30.81
C GLY A 105 23.48 17.64 29.46
N ILE A 106 24.27 16.57 29.42
CA ILE A 106 25.10 16.17 28.25
C ILE A 106 24.29 16.17 26.95
N VAL A 107 23.01 15.78 27.00
CA VAL A 107 22.15 15.76 25.81
C VAL A 107 21.81 17.16 25.31
N GLU A 108 21.61 18.16 26.19
CA GLU A 108 21.39 19.54 25.78
C GLU A 108 22.65 20.10 25.10
N GLU A 109 23.84 19.83 25.66
CA GLU A 109 25.12 20.25 25.08
C GLU A 109 25.40 19.64 23.71
N ILE A 110 25.10 18.36 23.55
CA ILE A 110 25.22 17.65 22.27
C ILE A 110 24.21 18.18 21.29
N ALA A 111 22.97 18.37 21.74
CA ALA A 111 21.92 18.77 20.85
C ALA A 111 22.17 20.20 20.31
N LEU A 112 22.70 21.10 21.13
CA LEU A 112 23.20 22.40 20.69
C LEU A 112 24.36 22.25 19.69
N HIS A 113 25.36 21.43 20.01
CA HIS A 113 26.51 21.20 19.13
C HIS A 113 26.12 20.60 17.77
N SER A 114 25.19 19.64 17.75
CA SER A 114 24.68 19.02 16.53
C SER A 114 23.88 20.00 15.67
N MET A 115 23.14 20.93 16.28
CA MET A 115 22.46 21.99 15.52
C MET A 115 23.47 22.89 14.81
N ASP A 116 24.59 23.22 15.45
CA ASP A 116 25.64 24.05 14.85
C ASP A 116 26.26 23.35 13.63
N LEU A 117 26.62 22.07 13.77
CA LEU A 117 27.19 21.27 12.68
C LEU A 117 26.25 21.14 11.48
N LEU A 118 24.96 20.90 11.73
CA LEU A 118 23.97 20.78 10.68
C LEU A 118 23.65 22.14 10.02
N SER A 119 23.81 23.25 10.76
CA SER A 119 23.62 24.61 10.22
C SER A 119 24.74 24.96 9.25
N LEU A 120 26.00 24.63 9.60
CA LEU A 120 27.16 24.81 8.74
C LEU A 120 27.11 23.98 7.45
N SER A 121 26.49 22.80 7.48
CA SER A 121 26.31 21.97 6.28
C SER A 121 25.20 22.47 5.35
N SER A 122 24.35 23.40 5.81
CA SER A 122 23.14 23.83 5.09
C SER A 122 23.28 25.15 4.33
N SER A 123 24.39 25.86 4.53
CA SER A 123 24.74 27.02 3.70
C SER A 123 24.98 26.57 2.26
N PRO A 124 24.37 27.24 1.27
CA PRO A 124 24.70 26.98 -0.13
C PRO A 124 26.21 27.24 -0.32
N PRO A 125 26.90 26.43 -1.15
CA PRO A 125 28.28 26.76 -1.51
C PRO A 125 28.29 28.19 -2.04
N PRO A 126 29.26 29.04 -1.65
CA PRO A 126 29.34 30.39 -2.18
C PRO A 126 29.34 30.27 -3.70
N SER A 127 28.28 30.78 -4.32
CA SER A 127 28.15 30.82 -5.77
C SER A 127 29.36 31.59 -6.28
N SER A 128 30.27 30.87 -6.93
CA SER A 128 31.47 31.40 -7.56
C SER A 128 31.08 32.26 -8.75
N SER A 129 30.59 33.46 -8.46
CA SER A 129 30.42 34.56 -9.41
C SER A 129 31.29 35.72 -8.94
N SER A 130 32.60 35.54 -9.01
CA SER A 130 33.56 36.63 -8.88
C SER A 130 34.18 36.87 -10.25
N GLY A 131 33.67 37.90 -10.93
CA GLY A 131 34.43 38.58 -11.99
C GLY A 131 35.72 39.17 -11.42
N PRO A 132 36.76 39.34 -12.25
CA PRO A 132 38.07 39.79 -11.79
C PRO A 132 38.04 41.30 -11.54
N GLY A 133 38.41 41.73 -10.32
CA GLY A 133 38.83 43.10 -10.07
C GLY A 133 38.11 43.81 -8.93
N ALA A 134 38.37 43.41 -7.68
CA ALA A 134 38.38 44.33 -6.55
C ALA A 134 39.20 43.72 -5.40
N PRO A 135 40.16 44.45 -4.80
CA PRO A 135 40.89 43.98 -3.63
C PRO A 135 39.97 43.93 -2.39
N PRO A 136 40.13 42.92 -1.51
CA PRO A 136 39.24 42.72 -0.38
C PRO A 136 39.54 43.74 0.73
N THR A 137 38.56 44.57 1.06
CA THR A 137 38.56 45.38 2.28
C THR A 137 38.16 44.49 3.45
N LEU A 138 39.11 44.22 4.34
CA LEU A 138 38.89 43.47 5.58
C LEU A 138 38.07 44.32 6.56
N ALA A 139 36.75 44.09 6.60
CA ALA A 139 35.90 44.52 7.71
C ALA A 139 35.41 43.26 8.46
N SER A 140 36.18 42.87 9.47
CA SER A 140 35.82 41.81 10.41
C SER A 140 34.70 42.31 11.33
N SER A 141 33.46 41.99 11.01
CA SER A 141 32.32 42.12 11.93
C SER A 141 32.06 40.77 12.61
N SER A 142 32.87 40.46 13.61
CA SER A 142 32.67 39.31 14.49
C SER A 142 31.63 39.67 15.56
N SER A 143 30.34 39.54 15.25
CA SER A 143 29.27 39.55 16.25
C SER A 143 29.18 38.18 16.92
N SER A 144 30.12 37.89 17.82
CA SER A 144 29.97 36.83 18.81
C SER A 144 28.90 37.25 19.82
N SER A 145 27.66 36.83 19.60
CA SER A 145 26.61 36.87 20.62
C SER A 145 26.92 35.82 21.68
N THR A 146 27.73 36.21 22.66
CA THR A 146 27.84 35.51 23.94
C THR A 146 26.49 35.57 24.61
N LEU A 147 25.86 34.41 24.81
CA LEU A 147 24.69 34.26 25.65
C LEU A 147 25.12 34.54 27.11
N SER A 148 25.04 35.81 27.52
CA SER A 148 25.24 36.20 28.92
C SER A 148 24.20 35.49 29.79
N SER A 149 24.66 34.54 30.59
CA SER A 149 23.87 33.76 31.53
C SER A 149 23.51 34.62 32.74
N SER A 150 22.46 35.43 32.61
CA SER A 150 21.80 36.01 33.78
C SER A 150 21.18 34.87 34.59
N GLY A 151 21.63 34.69 35.83
CA GLY A 151 21.36 33.55 36.73
C GLY A 151 19.92 33.43 37.23
N ALA A 152 18.93 33.50 36.34
CA ALA A 152 17.56 33.16 36.66
C ALA A 152 17.44 31.63 36.77
N VAL A 153 17.07 31.14 37.96
CA VAL A 153 16.85 29.72 38.25
C VAL A 153 15.65 29.24 37.43
N SER A 154 15.90 28.77 36.20
CA SER A 154 14.87 28.23 35.32
C SER A 154 14.28 26.95 35.94
N SER A 155 12.95 26.91 36.07
CA SER A 155 12.24 25.77 36.64
C SER A 155 12.55 24.48 35.87
N SER A 156 12.62 23.35 36.57
CA SER A 156 12.85 22.02 35.96
C SER A 156 11.86 21.71 34.82
N LYS A 157 10.63 22.26 34.89
CA LYS A 157 9.62 22.15 33.83
C LYS A 157 10.03 22.86 32.54
N ASP A 158 10.70 24.01 32.65
CA ASP A 158 11.13 24.80 31.50
C ASP A 158 12.33 24.16 30.80
N LYS A 159 13.27 23.58 31.57
CA LYS A 159 14.38 22.78 31.03
C LYS A 159 13.86 21.59 30.19
N LYS A 160 12.83 20.88 30.66
CA LYS A 160 12.23 19.74 29.92
C LYS A 160 11.64 20.18 28.59
N LYS A 161 10.89 21.28 28.61
CA LYS A 161 10.27 21.86 27.41
C LYS A 161 11.34 22.32 26.41
N ARG A 162 12.40 22.98 26.90
CA ARG A 162 13.52 23.45 26.08
C ARG A 162 14.23 22.27 25.40
N LEU A 163 14.55 21.22 26.15
CA LEU A 163 15.19 20.02 25.61
C LEU A 163 14.29 19.31 24.58
N GLY A 164 12.99 19.19 24.87
CA GLY A 164 12.02 18.64 23.91
C GLY A 164 12.00 19.42 22.60
N SER A 165 11.96 20.76 22.68
CA SER A 165 12.00 21.64 21.51
C SER A 165 13.32 21.52 20.73
N LEU A 166 14.44 21.34 21.43
CA LEU A 166 15.76 21.20 20.83
C LEU A 166 15.89 19.87 20.05
N LEU A 167 15.44 18.76 20.66
CA LEU A 167 15.41 17.45 20.00
C LEU A 167 14.46 17.44 18.79
N GLU A 168 13.32 18.13 18.88
CA GLU A 168 12.42 18.30 17.75
C GLU A 168 13.06 19.11 16.62
N ALA A 169 13.78 20.18 16.96
CA ALA A 169 14.51 21.00 15.98
C ALA A 169 15.60 20.20 15.25
N LEU A 170 16.36 19.37 15.97
CA LEU A 170 17.34 18.46 15.38
C LEU A 170 16.70 17.45 14.44
N ARG A 171 15.65 16.75 14.91
CA ARG A 171 14.93 15.78 14.08
C ARG A 171 14.40 16.41 12.81
N PHE A 172 13.86 17.63 12.90
CA PHE A 172 13.46 18.38 11.73
C PHE A 172 14.62 18.61 10.76
N GLN A 173 15.78 19.05 11.26
CA GLN A 173 16.96 19.33 10.45
C GLN A 173 17.53 18.07 9.77
N GLU A 174 17.57 16.94 10.47
CA GLU A 174 17.96 15.64 9.92
C GLU A 174 17.03 15.21 8.77
N VAL A 175 15.72 15.26 9.01
CA VAL A 175 14.70 14.87 8.02
C VAL A 175 14.75 15.78 6.79
N GLN A 176 14.94 17.09 6.99
CA GLN A 176 15.09 18.05 5.89
C GLN A 176 16.39 17.86 5.11
N HIS A 177 17.49 17.56 5.79
CA HIS A 177 18.76 17.25 5.13
C HIS A 177 18.61 16.01 4.23
N LEU A 178 18.03 14.93 4.75
CA LEU A 178 17.73 13.74 3.95
C LEU A 178 16.75 14.03 2.82
N HIS A 179 15.68 14.78 3.09
CA HIS A 179 14.69 15.11 2.08
C HIS A 179 15.32 15.84 0.88
N ARG A 180 16.23 16.79 1.12
CA ARG A 180 16.99 17.47 0.06
C ARG A 180 17.84 16.50 -0.76
N LEU A 181 18.61 15.65 -0.10
CA LEU A 181 19.47 14.67 -0.78
C LEU A 181 18.68 13.64 -1.60
N LEU A 182 17.53 13.20 -1.09
CA LEU A 182 16.69 12.18 -1.75
C LEU A 182 15.82 12.77 -2.87
N SER A 183 15.63 14.09 -2.87
CA SER A 183 14.90 14.82 -3.93
C SER A 183 15.77 15.15 -5.14
N LEU A 184 17.08 14.91 -5.08
CA LEU A 184 17.97 15.03 -6.23
C LEU A 184 17.49 14.13 -7.39
N PRO A 185 17.75 14.54 -8.66
CA PRO A 185 17.44 13.73 -9.83
C PRO A 185 18.14 12.36 -9.74
N GLU A 186 17.56 11.36 -10.40
CA GLU A 186 18.17 10.03 -10.45
C GLU A 186 19.52 10.11 -11.19
N PRO A 187 20.61 9.57 -10.62
CA PRO A 187 21.90 9.58 -11.30
C PRO A 187 21.82 8.72 -12.56
N LEU A 188 22.45 9.17 -13.65
CA LEU A 188 22.47 8.45 -14.94
C LEU A 188 23.22 7.12 -14.85
N SER A 189 24.20 7.01 -13.94
CA SER A 189 25.00 5.80 -13.76
C SER A 189 25.37 5.57 -12.29
N GLY A 190 25.32 4.30 -11.88
CA GLY A 190 25.64 3.89 -10.52
C GLY A 190 24.62 4.35 -9.47
N GLY A 191 24.91 4.08 -8.20
CA GLY A 191 24.06 4.43 -7.07
C GLY A 191 23.48 3.23 -6.33
N TYR A 192 22.42 3.47 -5.56
CA TYR A 192 21.74 2.49 -4.74
C TYR A 192 20.23 2.53 -5.00
N PHE A 193 19.61 1.36 -5.03
CA PHE A 193 18.16 1.25 -5.08
C PHE A 193 17.55 1.55 -3.71
N VAL A 194 16.49 2.35 -3.75
CA VAL A 194 15.64 2.71 -2.61
C VAL A 194 14.18 2.53 -2.99
N SER A 195 13.37 2.04 -2.05
CA SER A 195 11.92 1.97 -2.23
C SER A 195 11.28 3.33 -2.50
N LYS A 196 10.46 3.43 -3.56
CA LYS A 196 9.61 4.61 -3.82
C LYS A 196 8.49 4.75 -2.80
N ALA A 197 7.99 3.65 -2.22
CA ALA A 197 6.99 3.73 -1.17
C ALA A 197 7.60 4.36 0.10
N TRP A 198 8.80 3.92 0.48
CA TRP A 198 9.55 4.50 1.59
C TRP A 198 9.86 5.98 1.33
N LEU A 199 10.34 6.33 0.12
CA LEU A 199 10.62 7.72 -0.26
C LEU A 199 9.37 8.60 -0.22
N SER A 200 8.22 8.08 -0.66
CA SER A 200 6.94 8.78 -0.60
C SER A 200 6.53 9.05 0.84
N ASN A 201 6.68 8.05 1.72
CA ASN A 201 6.43 8.21 3.15
C ASN A 201 7.38 9.26 3.76
N HIS A 202 8.69 9.14 3.54
CA HIS A 202 9.69 10.11 4.01
C HIS A 202 9.39 11.54 3.56
N ARG A 203 8.98 11.74 2.31
CA ARG A 203 8.55 13.04 1.81
C ARG A 203 7.32 13.57 2.57
N ARG A 204 6.26 12.78 2.70
CA ARG A 204 5.05 13.19 3.45
C ARG A 204 5.39 13.53 4.90
N PHE A 205 6.27 12.74 5.51
CA PHE A 205 6.76 12.96 6.87
C PHE A 205 7.56 14.26 7.00
N ALA A 206 8.45 14.55 6.07
CA ALA A 206 9.21 15.81 6.02
C ALA A 206 8.29 17.04 5.83
N GLU A 207 7.27 16.93 4.96
CA GLU A 207 6.26 17.96 4.72
C GLU A 207 5.41 18.20 5.99
N ALA A 208 4.97 17.14 6.66
CA ALA A 208 4.22 17.22 7.91
C ALA A 208 5.02 17.88 9.04
N LEU A 209 6.30 17.51 9.22
CA LEU A 209 7.17 18.17 10.20
C LEU A 209 7.37 19.66 9.88
N SER A 210 7.49 20.02 8.60
CA SER A 210 7.59 21.42 8.16
C SER A 210 6.32 22.21 8.46
N ALA A 211 5.16 21.59 8.24
CA ALA A 211 3.88 22.19 8.56
C ALA A 211 3.72 22.45 10.07
N ARG A 212 4.06 21.46 10.91
CA ARG A 212 4.02 21.58 12.38
C ARG A 212 4.92 22.71 12.88
N ARG A 213 6.16 22.79 12.39
CA ARG A 213 7.10 23.85 12.78
C ARG A 213 6.61 25.24 12.36
N LYS A 214 6.05 25.38 11.15
CA LYS A 214 5.43 26.64 10.71
C LYS A 214 4.24 27.04 11.57
N ALA A 215 3.38 26.08 11.92
CA ALA A 215 2.23 26.32 12.80
C ALA A 215 2.67 26.78 14.20
N ALA A 216 3.73 26.17 14.75
CA ALA A 216 4.29 26.57 16.05
C ALA A 216 4.83 28.01 16.03
N LEU A 217 5.54 28.41 14.97
CA LEU A 217 6.04 29.79 14.82
C LEU A 217 4.90 30.82 14.74
N VAL A 218 3.85 30.52 13.97
CA VAL A 218 2.66 31.37 13.88
C VAL A 218 1.97 31.49 15.25
N GLN A 219 1.88 30.38 15.98
CA GLN A 219 1.29 30.39 17.32
C GLN A 219 2.12 31.21 18.32
N GLN A 220 3.45 31.21 18.20
CA GLN A 220 4.34 32.02 19.03
C GLN A 220 4.19 33.52 18.74
N GLN A 221 4.08 33.91 17.46
CA GLN A 221 3.85 35.30 17.06
C GLN A 221 2.53 35.86 17.62
N HIS A 222 1.47 35.04 17.64
CA HIS A 222 0.18 35.47 18.20
C HIS A 222 0.16 35.60 19.73
N GLN A 223 1.01 34.86 20.45
CA GLN A 223 1.09 34.96 21.91
C GLN A 223 1.86 36.23 22.33
N GLY A 224 2.95 36.57 21.64
CA GLY A 224 3.73 37.77 21.94
C GLY A 224 2.98 39.09 21.69
N GLY A 225 1.96 39.11 20.83
CA GLY A 225 1.19 40.32 20.52
C GLY A 225 0.06 40.66 21.51
N ARG A 226 -0.28 39.77 22.45
CA ARG A 226 -1.43 39.96 23.37
C ARG A 226 -1.08 40.60 24.72
N GLU A 227 0.20 40.68 25.08
CA GLU A 227 0.61 41.26 26.38
C GLU A 227 0.66 42.80 26.38
N GLY A 228 0.48 43.47 25.23
CA GLY A 228 0.60 44.93 25.11
C GLY A 228 -0.69 45.75 25.01
N GLY A 229 -1.88 45.15 25.08
CA GLY A 229 -3.14 45.85 24.74
C GLY A 229 -4.32 45.43 25.61
N ARG A 230 -4.29 45.78 26.89
CA ARG A 230 -5.40 45.61 27.83
C ARG A 230 -6.02 46.96 28.15
N GLU A 231 -6.56 47.67 27.16
CA GLU A 231 -7.41 48.83 27.43
C GLU A 231 -8.40 49.07 26.29
N GLY A 232 -9.70 48.92 26.60
CA GLY A 232 -10.82 49.47 25.82
C GLY A 232 -11.44 48.58 24.74
N GLY A 233 -12.74 48.28 24.88
CA GLY A 233 -13.61 47.96 23.74
C GLY A 233 -14.18 46.53 23.70
N ARG A 234 -15.22 46.27 24.50
CA ARG A 234 -16.21 45.23 24.21
C ARG A 234 -17.23 45.84 23.25
N GLU A 235 -17.47 45.22 22.10
CA GLU A 235 -18.80 44.93 21.52
C GLU A 235 -18.72 44.60 20.02
N GLY A 236 -19.34 43.46 19.65
CA GLY A 236 -19.84 43.19 18.30
C GLY A 236 -18.90 42.48 17.31
N GLY A 237 -19.02 41.15 17.16
CA GLY A 237 -18.40 40.47 16.01
C GLY A 237 -18.38 38.93 16.00
N ASP A 238 -19.50 38.25 16.27
CA ASP A 238 -19.53 36.78 16.40
C ASP A 238 -19.67 35.95 15.09
N ARG A 239 -19.70 36.57 13.90
CA ARG A 239 -20.11 35.84 12.67
C ARG A 239 -19.01 35.27 11.76
N GLU A 240 -17.74 35.67 11.88
CA GLU A 240 -16.70 35.22 10.92
C GLU A 240 -15.81 34.06 11.40
N ARG A 241 -15.97 33.59 12.64
CA ARG A 241 -15.04 32.58 13.20
C ARG A 241 -15.29 31.13 12.75
N SER A 242 -16.43 30.84 12.13
CA SER A 242 -16.89 29.46 11.88
C SER A 242 -16.28 28.80 10.63
N SER A 243 -15.77 29.57 9.65
CA SER A 243 -15.23 29.00 8.39
C SER A 243 -13.76 28.58 8.50
N SER A 244 -12.95 29.24 9.35
CA SER A 244 -11.52 28.94 9.49
C SER A 244 -11.24 27.67 10.29
N GLY A 245 -12.09 27.34 11.28
CA GLY A 245 -11.95 26.16 12.12
C GLY A 245 -12.08 24.82 11.36
N ARG A 246 -12.99 24.76 10.37
CA ARG A 246 -13.24 23.52 9.61
C ARG A 246 -12.07 23.15 8.68
N ARG A 247 -11.37 24.14 8.10
CA ARG A 247 -10.16 23.91 7.29
C ARG A 247 -8.97 23.48 8.15
N ARG A 248 -8.83 24.03 9.37
CA ARG A 248 -7.78 23.66 10.32
C ARG A 248 -7.90 22.20 10.75
N ASN A 249 -9.09 21.75 11.14
CA ASN A 249 -9.32 20.36 11.57
C ASN A 249 -9.08 19.34 10.44
N SER A 250 -9.41 19.66 9.19
CA SER A 250 -9.16 18.76 8.05
C SER A 250 -7.67 18.58 7.77
N ARG A 251 -6.89 19.67 7.85
CA ARG A 251 -5.43 19.61 7.71
C ARG A 251 -4.77 18.83 8.85
N GLU A 252 -5.23 19.05 10.07
CA GLU A 252 -4.70 18.38 11.27
C GLU A 252 -4.97 16.86 11.25
N ARG A 253 -6.14 16.43 10.74
CA ARG A 253 -6.41 15.00 10.49
C ARG A 253 -5.40 14.39 9.51
N ARG A 254 -5.14 15.06 8.38
CA ARG A 254 -4.15 14.59 7.40
C ARG A 254 -2.72 14.53 7.97
N GLU A 255 -2.36 15.44 8.87
CA GLU A 255 -1.05 15.47 9.51
C GLU A 255 -0.89 14.44 10.63
N SER A 256 -1.98 13.94 11.21
CA SER A 256 -1.99 12.85 12.19
C SER A 256 -1.85 11.46 11.56
N GLU A 257 -2.22 11.34 10.28
CA GLU A 257 -2.13 10.09 9.50
C GLU A 257 -0.71 9.81 8.96
N VAL A 258 0.19 10.79 9.00
CA VAL A 258 1.55 10.62 8.48
C VAL A 258 2.38 9.82 9.48
N SER A 259 2.59 8.55 9.17
CA SER A 259 3.48 7.68 9.92
C SER A 259 4.95 8.08 9.73
N VAL A 260 5.77 7.71 10.70
CA VAL A 260 7.21 7.82 10.56
C VAL A 260 7.69 6.81 9.50
N PRO A 261 8.67 7.17 8.65
CA PRO A 261 9.30 6.20 7.76
C PRO A 261 9.83 5.01 8.54
N TRP A 262 9.49 3.80 8.09
CA TRP A 262 9.96 2.58 8.75
C TRP A 262 11.49 2.43 8.66
N GLY A 263 12.08 1.73 9.62
CA GLY A 263 13.54 1.59 9.76
C GLY A 263 14.19 0.95 8.53
N GLU A 264 13.57 -0.12 8.03
CA GLU A 264 14.07 -0.87 6.89
C GLU A 264 13.69 -0.24 5.53
N VAL A 265 14.57 0.63 5.02
CA VAL A 265 14.39 1.42 3.79
C VAL A 265 13.92 0.62 2.57
N ASN A 266 14.32 -0.66 2.49
CA ASN A 266 14.12 -1.51 1.33
C ASN A 266 13.22 -2.73 1.59
N ALA A 267 12.46 -2.74 2.69
CA ALA A 267 11.62 -3.89 3.06
C ALA A 267 10.65 -4.32 1.94
N ASP A 268 10.02 -3.35 1.27
CA ASP A 268 9.04 -3.57 0.21
C ASP A 268 9.63 -3.80 -1.19
N ILE A 269 10.97 -3.79 -1.32
CA ILE A 269 11.68 -4.16 -2.56
C ILE A 269 12.58 -5.38 -2.36
N THR A 270 12.60 -5.96 -1.16
CA THR A 270 13.36 -7.16 -0.82
C THR A 270 12.42 -8.36 -0.77
N CYS A 271 12.74 -9.43 -1.49
CA CYS A 271 11.99 -10.68 -1.38
C CYS A 271 12.42 -11.48 -0.15
N ALA A 272 11.66 -12.53 0.20
CA ALA A 272 12.01 -13.46 1.28
C ALA A 272 13.37 -14.17 1.08
N HIS A 273 13.86 -14.26 -0.17
CA HIS A 273 15.19 -14.81 -0.47
C HIS A 273 16.33 -13.81 -0.23
N GLY A 274 16.04 -12.60 0.25
CA GLY A 274 17.01 -11.54 0.52
C GLY A 274 17.57 -10.85 -0.73
N GLY A 275 17.03 -11.18 -1.92
CA GLY A 275 17.33 -10.51 -3.18
C GLY A 275 16.36 -9.37 -3.48
N LEU A 276 16.72 -8.55 -4.47
CA LEU A 276 15.84 -7.50 -4.99
C LEU A 276 14.67 -8.13 -5.73
N MET A 277 13.43 -7.71 -5.45
CA MET A 277 12.29 -8.19 -6.23
C MET A 277 12.41 -7.77 -7.71
N PRO A 278 11.95 -8.62 -8.66
CA PRO A 278 11.91 -8.26 -10.07
C PRO A 278 11.13 -6.95 -10.28
N ALA A 279 11.65 -6.08 -11.14
CA ALA A 279 10.91 -4.87 -11.49
C ALA A 279 9.75 -5.26 -12.39
N LEU A 280 8.51 -5.05 -11.93
CA LEU A 280 7.33 -5.11 -12.78
C LEU A 280 7.52 -4.12 -13.94
N ARG A 281 7.84 -4.64 -15.12
CA ARG A 281 7.80 -3.83 -16.34
C ARG A 281 6.33 -3.51 -16.56
N PRO A 282 5.94 -2.23 -16.68
CA PRO A 282 4.58 -1.91 -17.09
C PRO A 282 4.36 -2.61 -18.43
N SER A 283 3.37 -3.51 -18.49
CA SER A 283 3.01 -4.17 -19.73
C SER A 283 2.69 -3.07 -20.76
N PRO A 284 3.40 -3.02 -21.91
CA PRO A 284 3.14 -2.01 -22.93
C PRO A 284 1.70 -2.20 -23.43
N GLY A 285 0.78 -1.36 -22.95
CA GLY A 285 -0.65 -1.44 -23.28
C GLY A 285 -1.61 -1.46 -22.08
N SER A 286 -1.12 -1.60 -20.84
CA SER A 286 -1.99 -1.38 -19.68
C SER A 286 -2.17 0.13 -19.46
N PRO A 287 -3.41 0.68 -19.50
CA PRO A 287 -3.62 2.07 -19.11
C PRO A 287 -3.12 2.27 -17.67
N PRO A 288 -2.60 3.46 -17.32
CA PRO A 288 -2.14 3.73 -15.96
C PRO A 288 -3.33 3.57 -15.01
N SER A 289 -3.42 2.42 -14.36
CA SER A 289 -4.36 2.20 -13.28
C SER A 289 -3.98 3.15 -12.16
N VAL A 290 -4.81 4.17 -11.97
CA VAL A 290 -4.69 5.10 -10.87
C VAL A 290 -4.77 4.27 -9.58
N PRO A 291 -3.78 4.34 -8.68
CA PRO A 291 -3.85 3.64 -7.41
C PRO A 291 -4.96 4.28 -6.57
N SER A 292 -6.11 3.61 -6.50
CA SER A 292 -7.17 3.91 -5.56
C SER A 292 -6.61 3.78 -4.13
N SER A 293 -6.95 4.76 -3.29
CA SER A 293 -6.50 5.02 -1.92
C SER A 293 -6.12 3.83 -1.02
N PRO A 294 -5.16 4.03 -0.07
CA PRO A 294 -4.87 3.07 0.97
C PRO A 294 -5.87 3.23 2.12
N ALA A 295 -6.67 2.21 2.40
CA ALA A 295 -7.44 2.13 3.64
C ALA A 295 -7.30 0.73 4.24
N SER A 296 -6.56 0.70 5.35
CA SER A 296 -6.85 -0.03 6.59
C SER A 296 -6.91 -1.57 6.57
N SER A 297 -5.81 -2.16 7.06
CA SER A 297 -5.73 -3.23 8.09
C SER A 297 -4.92 -4.47 7.67
N PRO A 298 -4.06 -5.01 8.56
CA PRO A 298 -3.24 -6.18 8.28
C PRO A 298 -3.88 -7.46 8.82
N LEU A 299 -4.08 -8.46 7.96
CA LEU A 299 -4.05 -9.87 8.35
C LEU A 299 -3.26 -10.64 7.27
N PRO A 300 -2.40 -11.60 7.65
CA PRO A 300 -1.52 -12.28 6.72
C PRO A 300 -2.12 -13.60 6.21
N LEU A 301 -1.52 -14.08 5.10
CA LEU A 301 -1.51 -15.43 4.54
C LEU A 301 -2.35 -15.68 3.27
N ALA A 302 -1.59 -16.09 2.24
CA ALA A 302 -1.95 -16.77 1.01
C ALA A 302 -2.72 -15.94 -0.04
N GLY A 303 -1.98 -15.42 -1.03
CA GLY A 303 -2.54 -15.07 -2.34
C GLY A 303 -2.59 -13.58 -2.69
N SER A 304 -2.25 -12.68 -1.77
CA SER A 304 -2.15 -11.26 -2.12
C SER A 304 -0.93 -11.07 -3.01
N GLY A 305 -1.16 -10.80 -4.30
CA GLY A 305 -0.13 -10.30 -5.20
C GLY A 305 0.55 -9.12 -4.53
N LEU A 306 1.74 -9.35 -4.00
CA LEU A 306 2.57 -8.33 -3.39
C LEU A 306 2.72 -7.25 -4.47
N VAL A 307 2.12 -6.09 -4.24
CA VAL A 307 2.29 -4.93 -5.09
C VAL A 307 3.79 -4.65 -5.10
N MET A 308 4.50 -5.10 -6.13
CA MET A 308 5.97 -5.06 -6.10
C MET A 308 6.40 -3.60 -6.00
N GLY A 309 7.23 -3.31 -4.99
CA GLY A 309 7.66 -1.96 -4.69
C GLY A 309 8.41 -1.34 -5.86
N LYS A 310 7.92 -0.20 -6.36
CA LYS A 310 8.66 0.59 -7.34
C LYS A 310 9.96 1.07 -6.68
N ARG A 311 11.10 1.03 -7.38
CA ARG A 311 12.40 1.47 -6.87
C ARG A 311 12.91 2.75 -7.56
N LYS A 312 13.67 3.58 -6.84
CA LYS A 312 14.39 4.78 -7.31
C LYS A 312 15.89 4.58 -7.10
N ILE A 313 16.71 5.08 -8.02
CA ILE A 313 18.16 5.12 -7.84
C ILE A 313 18.54 6.42 -7.13
N ILE A 314 19.38 6.32 -6.08
CA ILE A 314 19.98 7.47 -5.42
C ILE A 314 21.51 7.40 -5.44
N GLU A 315 22.16 8.56 -5.40
CA GLU A 315 23.61 8.65 -5.39
C GLU A 315 24.24 8.02 -4.14
N LYS A 316 25.52 7.60 -4.24
CA LYS A 316 26.31 7.04 -3.12
C LYS A 316 26.36 7.98 -1.92
N ARG A 317 26.45 9.30 -2.14
CA ARG A 317 26.45 10.30 -1.07
C ARG A 317 25.11 10.32 -0.32
N ALA A 318 24.00 10.32 -1.06
CA ALA A 318 22.66 10.27 -0.49
C ALA A 318 22.44 8.95 0.28
N TRP A 319 22.87 7.82 -0.26
CA TRP A 319 22.80 6.53 0.43
C TRP A 319 23.61 6.51 1.73
N LYS A 320 24.85 7.01 1.72
CA LYS A 320 25.67 7.12 2.94
C LYS A 320 25.00 8.00 4.00
N ALA A 321 24.41 9.12 3.60
CA ALA A 321 23.67 9.99 4.51
C ALA A 321 22.43 9.27 5.06
N LEU A 322 21.65 8.61 4.21
CA LEU A 322 20.47 7.83 4.58
C LEU A 322 20.81 6.76 5.63
N ARG A 323 21.89 6.01 5.41
CA ARG A 323 22.37 4.95 6.31
C ARG A 323 22.84 5.41 7.68
N ARG A 324 23.10 6.71 7.87
CA ARG A 324 23.37 7.27 9.21
C ARG A 324 22.11 7.29 10.07
N TYR A 325 20.94 7.46 9.45
CA TYR A 325 19.66 7.60 10.16
C TYR A 325 18.80 6.33 10.08
N TYR A 326 18.95 5.54 9.01
CA TYR A 326 18.22 4.30 8.77
C TYR A 326 19.22 3.16 8.54
N THR A 327 19.66 2.56 9.65
CA THR A 327 20.69 1.52 9.72
C THR A 327 20.16 0.12 9.37
N GLU A 328 18.86 -0.04 9.30
CA GLU A 328 18.22 -1.30 8.95
C GLU A 328 18.10 -1.46 7.43
N GLY A 329 18.10 -2.71 6.97
CA GLY A 329 17.90 -3.06 5.56
C GLY A 329 19.17 -3.22 4.74
N LYS A 330 19.03 -4.01 3.66
CA LYS A 330 20.11 -4.36 2.75
C LYS A 330 20.42 -3.23 1.76
N ALA A 331 21.71 -3.03 1.49
CA ALA A 331 22.17 -2.10 0.47
C ALA A 331 22.16 -2.76 -0.91
N PHE A 332 21.38 -2.19 -1.83
CA PHE A 332 21.30 -2.68 -3.21
C PHE A 332 22.02 -1.74 -4.15
N LYS A 333 23.32 -1.95 -4.33
CA LYS A 333 24.14 -1.16 -5.27
C LYS A 333 23.76 -1.53 -6.71
N VAL A 334 23.47 -0.54 -7.55
CA VAL A 334 23.00 -0.75 -8.94
C VAL A 334 23.94 -1.65 -9.75
N SER A 335 25.26 -1.49 -9.58
CA SER A 335 26.26 -2.24 -10.36
C SER A 335 26.45 -3.70 -9.92
N ALA A 336 25.94 -4.08 -8.76
CA ALA A 336 26.21 -5.38 -8.14
C ALA A 336 24.92 -6.12 -7.74
N THR A 337 23.77 -5.46 -7.85
CA THR A 337 22.49 -6.03 -7.47
C THR A 337 21.77 -6.46 -8.72
N GLU A 338 21.62 -7.76 -8.86
CA GLU A 338 20.71 -8.36 -9.81
C GLU A 338 19.36 -8.60 -9.15
N GLU A 339 18.34 -8.83 -9.97
CA GLU A 339 17.04 -9.26 -9.49
C GLU A 339 17.15 -10.67 -8.92
N CYS A 340 16.32 -11.01 -7.93
CA CYS A 340 16.33 -12.34 -7.34
C CYS A 340 16.03 -13.38 -8.42
N LEU A 341 17.00 -14.27 -8.70
CA LEU A 341 16.88 -15.31 -9.71
C LEU A 341 15.64 -16.19 -9.49
N GLN A 342 15.35 -16.57 -8.24
CA GLN A 342 14.18 -17.39 -7.91
C GLN A 342 12.86 -16.66 -8.17
N CYS A 343 12.78 -15.37 -7.83
CA CYS A 343 11.58 -14.57 -8.11
C CYS A 343 11.42 -14.31 -9.61
N SER A 344 12.52 -14.03 -10.31
CA SER A 344 12.53 -13.81 -11.75
C SER A 344 12.14 -15.08 -12.53
N GLN A 345 12.64 -16.23 -12.10
CA GLN A 345 12.26 -17.53 -12.65
C GLN A 345 10.77 -17.80 -12.42
N ARG A 346 10.27 -17.61 -11.19
CA ARG A 346 8.84 -17.79 -10.89
C ARG A 346 7.95 -16.86 -11.72
N GLU A 347 8.35 -15.61 -11.90
CA GLU A 347 7.61 -14.66 -12.76
C GLU A 347 7.62 -15.10 -14.22
N ARG A 348 8.75 -15.62 -14.72
CA ARG A 348 8.86 -16.17 -16.07
C ARG A 348 7.96 -17.39 -16.25
N GLU A 349 8.02 -18.34 -15.33
CA GLU A 349 7.19 -19.56 -15.34
C GLU A 349 5.70 -19.22 -15.22
N GLU A 350 5.33 -18.25 -14.37
CA GLU A 350 3.95 -17.76 -14.28
C GLU A 350 3.52 -17.08 -15.57
N LYS A 351 4.37 -16.24 -16.18
CA LYS A 351 4.07 -15.58 -17.44
C LYS A 351 3.88 -16.60 -18.56
N GLU A 352 4.78 -17.56 -18.69
CA GLU A 352 4.70 -18.64 -19.67
C GLU A 352 3.43 -19.47 -19.47
N ARG A 353 3.10 -19.83 -18.21
CA ARG A 353 1.85 -20.51 -17.87
C ARG A 353 0.62 -19.68 -18.28
N LEU A 354 0.62 -18.36 -18.07
CA LEU A 354 -0.49 -17.49 -18.46
C LEU A 354 -0.59 -17.30 -19.97
N GLU A 355 0.53 -17.29 -20.70
CA GLU A 355 0.56 -17.25 -22.17
C GLU A 355 0.08 -18.57 -22.78
N GLU A 356 0.48 -19.70 -22.19
CA GLU A 356 -0.02 -21.04 -22.53
C GLU A 356 -1.53 -21.13 -22.33
N GLU A 357 -2.00 -20.71 -21.15
CA GLU A 357 -3.42 -20.70 -20.82
C GLU A 357 -4.23 -19.80 -21.76
N ARG A 358 -3.69 -18.63 -22.13
CA ARG A 358 -4.29 -17.76 -23.15
C ARG A 358 -4.40 -18.48 -24.49
N ARG A 359 -3.33 -19.15 -24.94
CA ARG A 359 -3.33 -19.89 -26.20
C ARG A 359 -4.36 -21.02 -26.19
N ASN A 360 -4.46 -21.77 -25.09
CA ASN A 360 -5.45 -22.83 -24.94
C ASN A 360 -6.89 -22.29 -25.03
N ARG A 361 -7.15 -21.13 -24.43
CA ARG A 361 -8.46 -20.48 -24.49
C ARG A 361 -8.77 -19.92 -25.88
N ASP A 362 -7.76 -19.38 -26.56
CA ASP A 362 -7.89 -18.95 -27.96
C ASP A 362 -8.16 -20.16 -28.88
N LEU A 363 -7.55 -21.31 -28.62
CA LEU A 363 -7.85 -22.57 -29.32
C LEU A 363 -9.27 -23.07 -29.02
N GLU A 364 -9.72 -23.03 -27.76
CA GLU A 364 -11.12 -23.35 -27.38
C GLU A 364 -12.12 -22.47 -28.13
N LEU A 365 -11.86 -21.16 -28.21
CA LEU A 365 -12.75 -20.22 -28.88
C LEU A 365 -12.73 -20.37 -30.41
N SER A 366 -11.56 -20.60 -30.99
CA SER A 366 -11.38 -20.76 -32.44
C SER A 366 -11.74 -22.15 -32.96
N ALA A 367 -11.96 -23.12 -32.08
CA ALA A 367 -12.42 -24.46 -32.45
C ALA A 367 -13.75 -24.45 -33.21
N SER A 368 -14.61 -23.44 -33.00
CA SER A 368 -15.88 -23.30 -33.71
C SER A 368 -16.24 -21.83 -34.00
N PRO A 369 -16.70 -21.51 -35.23
CA PRO A 369 -17.29 -20.21 -35.56
C PRO A 369 -18.47 -19.84 -34.67
N ALA A 370 -19.24 -20.84 -34.18
CA ALA A 370 -20.40 -20.62 -33.33
C ALA A 370 -20.01 -20.05 -31.96
N LEU A 371 -18.96 -20.58 -31.33
CA LEU A 371 -18.44 -20.02 -30.06
C LEU A 371 -17.87 -18.62 -30.26
N THR A 372 -17.16 -18.38 -31.37
CA THR A 372 -16.65 -17.07 -31.72
C THR A 372 -17.78 -16.04 -31.86
N ALA A 373 -18.88 -16.41 -32.54
CA ALA A 373 -20.07 -15.56 -32.67
C ALA A 373 -20.73 -15.28 -31.30
N LEU A 374 -20.93 -16.32 -30.48
CA LEU A 374 -21.48 -16.20 -29.11
C LEU A 374 -20.63 -15.29 -28.20
N TYR A 375 -19.30 -15.38 -28.31
CA TYR A 375 -18.37 -14.54 -27.54
C TYR A 375 -18.46 -13.06 -27.93
N ALA A 376 -18.46 -12.77 -29.24
CA ALA A 376 -18.52 -11.41 -29.77
C ALA A 376 -19.90 -10.75 -29.57
N ARG A 377 -20.96 -11.55 -29.45
CA ARG A 377 -22.35 -11.08 -29.37
C ARG A 377 -22.63 -10.13 -28.20
N ARG A 378 -23.48 -9.14 -28.48
CA ARG A 378 -23.95 -8.11 -27.52
C ARG A 378 -25.47 -7.94 -27.47
N THR A 379 -26.18 -8.40 -28.49
CA THR A 379 -27.63 -8.29 -28.68
C THR A 379 -28.43 -9.27 -27.84
N GLY A 380 -27.82 -10.39 -27.45
CA GLY A 380 -28.43 -11.46 -26.66
C GLY A 380 -29.28 -12.45 -27.47
N CYS A 381 -29.22 -12.39 -28.80
CA CYS A 381 -29.80 -13.37 -29.73
C CYS A 381 -28.85 -13.57 -30.93
N PRO A 382 -28.90 -14.71 -31.64
CA PRO A 382 -28.10 -14.95 -32.84
C PRO A 382 -28.24 -13.82 -33.89
N PRO A 383 -27.22 -13.55 -34.71
CA PRO A 383 -27.25 -12.44 -35.67
C PRO A 383 -28.16 -12.68 -36.89
N SER A 384 -28.41 -13.95 -37.26
CA SER A 384 -29.27 -14.30 -38.40
C SER A 384 -30.72 -13.83 -38.22
N SER A 385 -31.12 -13.64 -36.96
CA SER A 385 -32.39 -13.12 -36.46
C SER A 385 -32.80 -11.72 -36.97
N PHE A 386 -31.91 -10.95 -37.60
CA PHE A 386 -32.26 -9.64 -38.19
C PHE A 386 -32.48 -9.76 -39.70
N ALA A 387 -33.45 -10.59 -40.11
CA ALA A 387 -33.94 -10.55 -41.47
C ALA A 387 -34.57 -9.16 -41.77
N LEU A 388 -34.37 -8.68 -43.00
CA LEU A 388 -34.78 -7.36 -43.48
C LEU A 388 -36.25 -7.05 -43.15
N PRO A 389 -36.59 -5.79 -42.81
CA PRO A 389 -37.96 -5.43 -42.48
C PRO A 389 -38.90 -5.81 -43.63
N PRO A 390 -40.09 -6.37 -43.34
CA PRO A 390 -41.09 -6.61 -44.36
C PRO A 390 -41.42 -5.29 -45.04
N SER A 391 -41.60 -5.35 -46.36
CA SER A 391 -42.03 -4.23 -47.20
C SER A 391 -43.19 -3.47 -46.53
N PRO A 392 -43.19 -2.11 -46.50
CA PRO A 392 -44.10 -1.28 -45.70
C PRO A 392 -45.60 -1.39 -46.06
N SER A 393 -45.99 -2.31 -46.93
CA SER A 393 -47.35 -2.47 -47.45
C SER A 393 -48.15 -3.61 -46.83
N SER A 394 -47.60 -4.39 -45.90
CA SER A 394 -48.37 -5.42 -45.18
C SER A 394 -48.55 -5.04 -43.71
N SER A 395 -49.81 -5.03 -43.27
CA SER A 395 -50.27 -4.95 -41.88
C SER A 395 -49.87 -6.18 -41.05
N ALA A 396 -48.64 -6.66 -41.24
CA ALA A 396 -48.13 -7.91 -40.73
C ALA A 396 -48.09 -7.85 -39.20
N LEU A 397 -48.78 -8.83 -38.61
CA LEU A 397 -48.64 -9.24 -37.22
C LEU A 397 -47.15 -9.28 -36.86
N PHE A 398 -46.81 -8.84 -35.65
CA PHE A 398 -45.45 -8.81 -35.13
C PHE A 398 -44.87 -10.23 -35.14
N LEU A 399 -44.21 -10.61 -36.23
CA LEU A 399 -43.57 -11.92 -36.35
C LEU A 399 -42.39 -11.97 -35.39
N PRO A 400 -42.09 -13.15 -34.81
CA PRO A 400 -40.92 -13.31 -33.96
C PRO A 400 -39.68 -12.93 -34.76
N PRO A 401 -38.76 -12.16 -34.17
CA PRO A 401 -37.54 -11.72 -34.85
C PRO A 401 -36.50 -12.84 -34.91
N LEU A 402 -36.87 -14.11 -35.05
CA LEU A 402 -35.96 -15.26 -35.11
C LEU A 402 -36.25 -16.08 -36.36
N ASP A 403 -35.20 -16.66 -36.95
CA ASP A 403 -35.36 -17.62 -38.04
C ASP A 403 -36.02 -18.91 -37.51
N PRO A 404 -36.79 -19.65 -38.33
CA PRO A 404 -37.27 -20.98 -37.96
C PRO A 404 -36.12 -21.89 -37.51
N GLY A 405 -36.31 -22.62 -36.41
CA GLY A 405 -35.25 -23.47 -35.86
C GLY A 405 -35.37 -23.73 -34.36
N LEU A 406 -34.37 -24.43 -33.81
CA LEU A 406 -34.29 -24.78 -32.39
C LEU A 406 -33.32 -23.86 -31.65
N TYR A 407 -33.76 -23.35 -30.51
CA TYR A 407 -33.02 -22.40 -29.68
C TYR A 407 -32.99 -22.83 -28.21
N HIS A 408 -31.94 -22.37 -27.51
CA HIS A 408 -31.72 -22.60 -26.09
C HIS A 408 -31.63 -21.27 -25.32
N LEU A 409 -31.95 -21.31 -24.03
CA LEU A 409 -31.78 -20.18 -23.12
C LEU A 409 -30.58 -20.37 -22.19
N LEU A 410 -29.71 -19.37 -22.13
CA LEU A 410 -28.58 -19.33 -21.21
C LEU A 410 -28.60 -18.09 -20.30
N PRO A 411 -28.36 -18.24 -18.98
CA PRO A 411 -28.21 -17.11 -18.08
C PRO A 411 -27.04 -16.21 -18.49
N ARG A 412 -27.32 -14.92 -18.65
CA ARG A 412 -26.33 -13.90 -19.02
C ARG A 412 -25.21 -13.78 -17.98
N CYS A 413 -25.52 -13.94 -16.70
CA CYS A 413 -24.52 -13.91 -15.64
C CYS A 413 -23.44 -14.98 -15.84
N TRP A 414 -23.83 -16.17 -16.29
CA TRP A 414 -22.90 -17.24 -16.61
C TRP A 414 -22.07 -16.90 -17.85
N LEU A 415 -22.71 -16.42 -18.92
CA LEU A 415 -22.02 -15.99 -20.14
C LEU A 415 -21.03 -14.85 -19.89
N THR A 416 -21.31 -13.95 -18.94
CA THR A 416 -20.36 -12.91 -18.52
C THR A 416 -19.10 -13.52 -17.88
N VAL A 417 -19.26 -14.52 -17.01
CA VAL A 417 -18.12 -15.23 -16.40
C VAL A 417 -17.33 -16.00 -17.46
N TRP A 418 -18.01 -16.70 -18.37
CA TRP A 418 -17.37 -17.41 -19.47
C TRP A 418 -16.60 -16.46 -20.41
N ARG A 419 -17.19 -15.32 -20.81
CA ARG A 419 -16.49 -14.30 -21.60
C ARG A 419 -15.30 -13.70 -20.86
N ASN A 420 -15.37 -13.56 -19.52
CA ASN A 420 -14.25 -13.08 -18.71
C ASN A 420 -13.13 -14.13 -18.64
N TYR A 421 -13.48 -15.41 -18.48
CA TYR A 421 -12.55 -16.53 -18.56
C TYR A 421 -11.78 -16.52 -19.88
N LEU A 422 -12.46 -16.41 -21.03
CA LEU A 422 -11.77 -16.38 -22.33
C LEU A 422 -10.84 -15.16 -22.49
N ARG A 423 -11.17 -14.01 -21.87
CA ARG A 423 -10.40 -12.77 -22.00
C ARG A 423 -9.17 -12.71 -21.08
N ASP A 424 -9.36 -13.11 -19.83
CA ASP A 424 -8.37 -12.99 -18.76
C ASP A 424 -7.84 -14.37 -18.36
N PRO A 425 -6.58 -14.73 -18.66
CA PRO A 425 -6.00 -16.02 -18.32
C PRO A 425 -6.01 -16.32 -16.81
N ARG A 426 -6.15 -15.30 -15.95
CA ARG A 426 -6.24 -15.46 -14.50
C ARG A 426 -7.67 -15.73 -14.01
N ALA A 427 -8.67 -15.43 -14.83
CA ALA A 427 -10.05 -15.70 -14.46
C ALA A 427 -10.26 -17.22 -14.38
N PRO A 428 -10.98 -17.70 -13.34
CA PRO A 428 -11.25 -19.11 -13.16
C PRO A 428 -12.16 -19.64 -14.27
N ARG A 429 -11.99 -20.92 -14.62
CA ARG A 429 -12.90 -21.59 -15.56
C ARG A 429 -14.31 -21.62 -14.99
N PRO A 430 -15.34 -21.20 -15.76
CA PRO A 430 -16.71 -21.26 -15.27
C PRO A 430 -17.10 -22.72 -15.02
N ARG A 431 -17.87 -22.94 -13.96
CA ARG A 431 -18.59 -24.22 -13.76
C ARG A 431 -19.63 -24.40 -14.86
N PRO A 432 -20.18 -25.60 -15.08
CA PRO A 432 -21.35 -25.77 -15.94
C PRO A 432 -22.48 -24.78 -15.60
N PRO A 433 -23.26 -24.32 -16.61
CA PRO A 433 -24.33 -23.36 -16.39
C PRO A 433 -25.42 -23.96 -15.50
N ASP A 434 -25.72 -23.26 -14.40
CA ASP A 434 -26.82 -23.61 -13.50
C ASP A 434 -28.14 -23.07 -14.07
N LEU A 435 -28.86 -23.96 -14.77
CA LEU A 435 -30.16 -23.66 -15.36
C LEU A 435 -31.34 -23.87 -14.40
N SER A 436 -31.09 -24.30 -13.16
CA SER A 436 -32.13 -24.37 -12.12
C SER A 436 -32.69 -22.99 -11.76
N LEU A 437 -31.95 -21.93 -12.09
CA LEU A 437 -32.39 -20.53 -11.98
C LEU A 437 -33.60 -20.20 -12.87
N LEU A 438 -33.85 -21.02 -13.90
CA LEU A 438 -34.98 -20.88 -14.81
C LEU A 438 -36.12 -21.83 -14.47
N LEU A 439 -36.09 -22.45 -13.29
CA LEU A 439 -37.16 -23.31 -12.80
C LEU A 439 -37.96 -22.60 -11.71
N CYS A 440 -39.27 -22.75 -11.76
CA CYS A 440 -40.18 -22.39 -10.69
C CYS A 440 -39.87 -23.24 -9.46
N GLU A 441 -39.61 -22.59 -8.31
CA GLU A 441 -39.34 -23.30 -7.06
C GLU A 441 -40.48 -24.24 -6.65
N ALA A 442 -41.73 -23.77 -6.79
CA ALA A 442 -42.91 -24.49 -6.31
C ALA A 442 -43.29 -25.68 -7.21
N HIS A 443 -43.15 -25.52 -8.53
CA HIS A 443 -43.67 -26.48 -9.51
C HIS A 443 -42.57 -27.28 -10.22
N GLY A 444 -41.30 -26.86 -10.14
CA GLY A 444 -40.20 -27.46 -10.91
C GLY A 444 -40.33 -27.26 -12.43
N LEU A 445 -41.27 -26.42 -12.88
CA LEU A 445 -41.51 -26.12 -14.29
C LEU A 445 -40.71 -24.90 -14.75
N PRO A 446 -40.36 -24.79 -16.04
CA PRO A 446 -39.62 -23.64 -16.56
C PRO A 446 -40.33 -22.30 -16.34
N LEU A 447 -39.57 -21.27 -15.97
CA LEU A 447 -39.98 -19.88 -15.95
C LEU A 447 -39.30 -19.15 -17.11
N VAL A 448 -40.09 -18.71 -18.09
CA VAL A 448 -39.59 -17.91 -19.22
C VAL A 448 -39.40 -16.48 -18.75
N PRO A 449 -38.17 -15.91 -18.76
CA PRO A 449 -37.97 -14.55 -18.31
C PRO A 449 -38.79 -13.54 -19.14
N PRO A 450 -39.38 -12.49 -18.53
CA PRO A 450 -40.31 -11.60 -19.24
C PRO A 450 -39.69 -10.84 -20.42
N HIS A 451 -38.37 -10.61 -20.39
CA HIS A 451 -37.69 -9.97 -21.52
C HIS A 451 -37.52 -10.91 -22.72
N ILE A 452 -37.52 -12.23 -22.48
CA ILE A 452 -37.54 -13.24 -23.54
C ILE A 452 -38.93 -13.27 -24.17
N SER A 453 -39.99 -13.37 -23.38
CA SER A 453 -41.37 -13.35 -23.90
C SER A 453 -41.64 -12.09 -24.71
N SER A 454 -41.41 -10.89 -24.16
CA SER A 454 -41.57 -9.63 -24.90
C SER A 454 -40.77 -9.56 -26.21
N PHE A 455 -39.60 -10.20 -26.28
CA PHE A 455 -38.82 -10.24 -27.52
C PHE A 455 -39.43 -11.21 -28.53
N LEU A 456 -39.83 -12.39 -28.08
CA LEU A 456 -40.44 -13.43 -28.88
C LEU A 456 -41.83 -13.03 -29.41
N ASP A 457 -42.60 -12.27 -28.63
CA ASP A 457 -43.90 -11.69 -29.01
C ASP A 457 -43.74 -10.45 -29.94
N GLY A 458 -42.50 -10.07 -30.28
CA GLY A 458 -42.20 -8.95 -31.17
C GLY A 458 -42.39 -7.56 -30.53
N GLU A 459 -42.70 -7.46 -29.23
CA GLU A 459 -42.82 -6.19 -28.51
C GLU A 459 -41.48 -5.42 -28.44
N LYS A 460 -40.37 -6.16 -28.44
CA LYS A 460 -39.01 -5.61 -28.35
C LYS A 460 -38.14 -6.00 -29.53
N LYS A 461 -37.40 -5.03 -30.07
CA LYS A 461 -36.42 -5.24 -31.16
C LYS A 461 -35.16 -6.01 -30.74
N GLY A 462 -34.91 -6.19 -29.45
CA GLY A 462 -33.71 -6.87 -28.97
C GLY A 462 -33.94 -7.49 -27.60
N VAL A 463 -33.40 -8.71 -27.41
CA VAL A 463 -33.52 -9.48 -26.16
C VAL A 463 -33.04 -8.66 -24.96
N LEU A 464 -31.94 -7.94 -25.13
CA LEU A 464 -31.31 -7.16 -24.06
C LEU A 464 -31.68 -5.68 -24.08
N SER A 465 -32.64 -5.30 -24.92
CA SER A 465 -33.12 -3.91 -25.01
C SER A 465 -34.05 -3.60 -23.83
N SER A 466 -33.78 -2.47 -23.17
CA SER A 466 -34.62 -1.94 -22.08
C SER A 466 -34.77 -2.89 -20.89
N LEU A 467 -33.63 -3.31 -20.31
CA LEU A 467 -33.57 -4.12 -19.07
C LEU A 467 -33.57 -3.27 -17.78
N SER A 468 -33.71 -1.95 -17.87
CA SER A 468 -33.73 -1.07 -16.70
C SER A 468 -34.89 -1.40 -15.77
N GLY A 469 -34.58 -1.83 -14.54
CA GLY A 469 -35.55 -1.97 -13.45
C GLY A 469 -36.27 -3.32 -13.35
N ARG A 470 -35.98 -4.31 -14.20
CA ARG A 470 -36.61 -5.64 -14.10
C ARG A 470 -35.91 -6.50 -13.05
N SER A 471 -36.68 -7.06 -12.12
CA SER A 471 -36.21 -8.11 -11.21
C SER A 471 -36.34 -9.48 -11.91
N GLY A 472 -35.27 -10.28 -11.93
CA GLY A 472 -35.29 -11.59 -12.60
C GLY A 472 -33.95 -12.01 -13.18
N VAL A 473 -33.88 -13.26 -13.65
CA VAL A 473 -32.70 -13.81 -14.33
C VAL A 473 -32.68 -13.32 -15.77
N VAL A 474 -31.63 -12.58 -16.13
CA VAL A 474 -31.43 -12.16 -17.53
C VAL A 474 -30.82 -13.31 -18.30
N CYS A 475 -31.46 -13.68 -19.42
CA CYS A 475 -31.02 -14.72 -20.33
C CYS A 475 -30.67 -14.17 -21.72
N GLU A 476 -29.82 -14.89 -22.43
CA GLU A 476 -29.55 -14.75 -23.86
C GLU A 476 -30.08 -15.99 -24.59
N ILE A 477 -30.55 -15.79 -25.82
CA ILE A 477 -31.00 -16.84 -26.75
C ILE A 477 -29.78 -17.32 -27.54
N VAL A 478 -29.62 -18.63 -27.63
CA VAL A 478 -28.46 -19.30 -28.23
C VAL A 478 -28.95 -20.33 -29.24
N SER A 479 -28.32 -20.41 -30.42
CA SER A 479 -28.70 -21.40 -31.44
C SER A 479 -28.34 -22.82 -31.01
N VAL A 480 -28.86 -23.83 -31.72
CA VAL A 480 -28.50 -25.23 -31.45
C VAL A 480 -27.00 -25.48 -31.67
N GLU A 481 -26.39 -24.89 -32.70
CA GLU A 481 -24.96 -25.06 -32.99
C GLU A 481 -24.09 -24.42 -31.90
N GLU A 482 -24.45 -23.21 -31.46
CA GLU A 482 -23.75 -22.53 -30.37
C GLU A 482 -23.89 -23.29 -29.05
N TRP A 483 -25.07 -23.85 -28.79
CA TRP A 483 -25.35 -24.65 -27.60
C TRP A 483 -24.53 -25.94 -27.60
N ASP A 484 -24.57 -26.71 -28.69
CA ASP A 484 -23.89 -28.00 -28.79
C ASP A 484 -22.38 -27.85 -28.64
N GLU A 485 -21.78 -26.84 -29.28
CA GLU A 485 -20.35 -26.55 -29.13
C GLU A 485 -20.00 -26.14 -27.69
N LEU A 486 -20.85 -25.32 -27.05
CA LEU A 486 -20.62 -24.93 -25.66
C LEU A 486 -20.73 -26.13 -24.71
N MET A 487 -21.69 -27.02 -24.93
CA MET A 487 -21.92 -28.19 -24.08
C MET A 487 -20.83 -29.25 -24.17
N LYS A 488 -20.05 -29.30 -25.27
CA LYS A 488 -18.83 -30.13 -25.34
C LYS A 488 -17.82 -29.77 -24.26
N HIS A 489 -17.75 -28.50 -23.87
CA HIS A 489 -16.80 -27.98 -22.88
C HIS A 489 -17.39 -27.79 -21.48
N TYR A 490 -18.72 -27.60 -21.39
CA TYR A 490 -19.44 -27.28 -20.16
C TYR A 490 -20.73 -28.10 -20.06
N PRO A 491 -20.65 -29.45 -19.94
CA PRO A 491 -21.82 -30.31 -19.95
C PRO A 491 -22.75 -30.00 -18.78
N THR A 492 -24.06 -29.95 -19.07
CA THR A 492 -25.12 -29.71 -18.08
C THR A 492 -26.24 -30.72 -18.26
N ASP A 493 -26.88 -31.10 -17.16
CA ASP A 493 -27.90 -32.16 -17.14
C ASP A 493 -29.30 -31.66 -17.53
N TYR A 494 -29.49 -30.34 -17.60
CA TYR A 494 -30.78 -29.72 -17.87
C TYR A 494 -30.63 -28.56 -18.85
N CYS A 495 -31.50 -28.47 -19.85
CA CYS A 495 -31.55 -27.34 -20.78
C CYS A 495 -32.99 -26.86 -20.99
N LEU A 496 -33.15 -25.54 -21.16
CA LEU A 496 -34.42 -24.94 -21.56
C LEU A 496 -34.36 -24.56 -23.03
N LYS A 497 -35.16 -25.23 -23.86
CA LYS A 497 -35.18 -25.06 -25.32
C LYS A 497 -36.58 -24.86 -25.87
N PHE A 498 -36.67 -24.13 -26.97
CA PHE A 498 -37.89 -23.88 -27.73
C PHE A 498 -37.60 -23.93 -29.23
N SER A 499 -38.60 -24.27 -30.04
CA SER A 499 -38.53 -24.23 -31.49
C SER A 499 -39.43 -23.12 -32.05
N VAL A 500 -38.99 -22.52 -33.16
CA VAL A 500 -39.78 -21.62 -33.99
C VAL A 500 -40.19 -22.39 -35.25
N ASP A 501 -41.49 -22.55 -35.46
CA ASP A 501 -42.04 -23.31 -36.58
C ASP A 501 -41.83 -22.57 -37.93
N PRO A 502 -41.46 -23.27 -39.02
CA PRO A 502 -41.23 -22.63 -40.32
C PRO A 502 -42.50 -22.16 -41.04
N GLU A 503 -43.67 -22.71 -40.74
CA GLU A 503 -44.91 -22.40 -41.47
C GLU A 503 -45.62 -21.17 -40.90
N ASP A 504 -45.76 -21.12 -39.58
CA ASP A 504 -46.53 -20.07 -38.89
C ASP A 504 -45.71 -19.21 -37.93
N LEU A 505 -44.41 -19.50 -37.79
CA LEU A 505 -43.50 -18.84 -36.84
C LEU A 505 -43.97 -18.96 -35.39
N SER A 506 -44.80 -19.95 -35.07
CA SER A 506 -45.23 -20.22 -33.70
C SER A 506 -44.08 -20.75 -32.85
N ILE A 507 -44.12 -20.44 -31.57
CA ILE A 507 -43.09 -20.84 -30.61
C ILE A 507 -43.59 -22.03 -29.80
N ALA A 508 -42.90 -23.16 -29.93
CA ALA A 508 -43.18 -24.36 -29.15
C ALA A 508 -42.06 -24.61 -28.13
N TRP A 509 -42.41 -24.59 -26.84
CA TRP A 509 -41.47 -24.92 -25.77
C TRP A 509 -41.35 -26.44 -25.59
N SER A 510 -40.13 -26.94 -25.44
CA SER A 510 -39.89 -28.37 -25.20
C SER A 510 -40.46 -28.89 -23.87
N THR A 511 -40.61 -28.01 -22.89
CA THR A 511 -41.30 -28.26 -21.62
C THR A 511 -42.23 -27.08 -21.40
N SER A 512 -43.50 -27.36 -21.09
CA SER A 512 -44.49 -26.30 -20.89
C SER A 512 -44.04 -25.33 -19.78
N PRO A 513 -44.00 -24.01 -20.05
CA PRO A 513 -43.71 -23.02 -19.03
C PRO A 513 -44.72 -23.06 -17.88
N CYS A 514 -44.28 -22.65 -16.69
CA CYS A 514 -45.12 -22.58 -15.50
C CYS A 514 -46.19 -21.49 -15.65
N ALA A 515 -47.42 -21.89 -16.02
CA ALA A 515 -48.55 -20.96 -16.18
C ALA A 515 -49.03 -20.31 -14.86
N ARG A 516 -48.68 -20.89 -13.70
CA ARG A 516 -49.15 -20.42 -12.37
C ARG A 516 -48.26 -19.34 -11.73
N CYS A 517 -47.04 -19.19 -12.22
CA CYS A 517 -46.06 -18.28 -11.65
C CYS A 517 -45.60 -17.36 -12.76
N GLU A 518 -46.36 -16.30 -13.02
CA GLU A 518 -45.93 -15.28 -13.95
C GLU A 518 -44.67 -14.60 -13.40
N PRO A 519 -43.56 -14.59 -14.15
CA PRO A 519 -42.36 -13.93 -13.70
C PRO A 519 -42.57 -12.40 -13.76
N GLY A 520 -42.44 -11.73 -12.62
CA GLY A 520 -42.43 -10.26 -12.57
C GLY A 520 -43.75 -9.58 -12.18
N VAL A 521 -44.78 -10.32 -11.76
CA VAL A 521 -45.81 -9.72 -10.91
C VAL A 521 -45.14 -9.48 -9.56
N ASP A 522 -44.98 -8.22 -9.16
CA ASP A 522 -44.30 -7.74 -7.94
C ASP A 522 -44.93 -8.22 -6.62
N ASP A 523 -45.69 -9.32 -6.65
CA ASP A 523 -46.06 -10.00 -5.43
C ASP A 523 -44.80 -10.71 -4.91
N MET A 524 -44.39 -10.36 -3.70
CA MET A 524 -43.12 -10.74 -3.06
C MET A 524 -42.91 -12.27 -2.88
N SER A 525 -43.73 -13.12 -3.49
CA SER A 525 -43.77 -14.56 -3.28
C SER A 525 -43.14 -15.43 -4.39
N VAL A 526 -42.85 -14.90 -5.59
CA VAL A 526 -42.08 -15.66 -6.60
C VAL A 526 -40.58 -15.53 -6.32
N THR A 527 -40.11 -16.28 -5.33
CA THR A 527 -38.69 -16.49 -5.10
C THR A 527 -38.13 -17.36 -6.22
N TYR A 528 -37.13 -16.84 -6.92
CA TYR A 528 -36.21 -17.67 -7.71
C TYR A 528 -35.27 -18.37 -6.73
N ARG A 529 -35.00 -19.67 -6.96
CA ARG A 529 -34.31 -20.63 -6.05
C ARG A 529 -32.96 -20.21 -5.48
N ASN A 530 -32.43 -19.05 -5.86
CA ASN A 530 -31.05 -18.67 -5.63
C ASN A 530 -30.77 -17.16 -5.46
N ARG A 531 -31.71 -16.36 -4.94
CA ARG A 531 -31.43 -14.93 -4.64
C ARG A 531 -30.30 -14.70 -3.62
N GLN A 532 -29.93 -15.70 -2.79
CA GLN A 532 -28.95 -15.52 -1.70
C GLN A 532 -27.58 -16.16 -1.91
N ARG A 533 -27.32 -16.90 -3.00
CA ARG A 533 -25.96 -17.33 -3.30
C ARG A 533 -25.19 -16.14 -3.88
N LYS A 534 -24.58 -15.34 -3.00
CA LYS A 534 -23.45 -14.49 -3.40
C LYS A 534 -22.47 -15.41 -4.12
N TRP A 535 -22.29 -15.16 -5.41
CA TRP A 535 -21.25 -15.81 -6.21
C TRP A 535 -19.92 -15.55 -5.51
N SER A 536 -19.45 -16.55 -4.78
CA SER A 536 -18.15 -16.52 -4.11
C SER A 536 -17.16 -16.92 -5.18
N PHE A 537 -16.63 -15.92 -5.89
CA PHE A 537 -15.63 -16.10 -6.94
C PHE A 537 -14.25 -16.34 -6.36
#